data_AF-A0A2W7I123-F1
#
_entry.id   AF-A0A2W7I123-F1
#
_cell.length_a   1.000
_cell.length_b   1.000
_cell.length_c   1.000
_cell.angle_alpha   90.00
_cell.angle_beta   90.00
_cell.angle_gamma   90.00
#
_symmetry.space_group_name_H-M   'P 1'
#
loop_
_entity.id
_entity.type
_entity.pdbx_description
1 polymer ?
#
loop_
_entity_poly.entity_id
_entity_poly.type
_entity_poly.pdbx_seq_one_letter_code
_entity_poly.pdbx_strand_id
1 'polypeptide(L)'
;MRPGNLIELTGLNVDWEEIDTMMLYACFSLLERFVQEEMHLTDWEVSVKQQQIKKEIDDLSAWWNQRKLAHQDLEEEEQQQEDTEMLLRLIQIRTYLWS
;
A
#
# COMPACT_ATOMS: atom_id res chain seq x y z
N MET A 1 12.53 -10.26 13.73
CA MET A 1 11.36 -10.12 12.83
C MET A 1 10.11 -10.43 13.63
N ARG A 2 9.13 -9.51 13.66
CA ARG A 2 7.78 -9.86 14.14
C ARG A 2 7.19 -10.89 13.16
N PRO A 3 6.38 -11.85 13.63
CA PRO A 3 5.81 -12.84 12.73
C PRO A 3 4.93 -12.14 11.67
N GLY A 4 5.30 -12.28 10.40
CA GLY A 4 4.64 -11.61 9.27
C GLY A 4 3.34 -12.28 8.80
N ASN A 5 2.89 -13.34 9.49
CA ASN A 5 1.69 -14.10 9.14
C ASN A 5 0.39 -13.54 9.71
N LEU A 6 0.47 -12.45 10.49
CA LEU A 6 -0.68 -11.74 11.02
C LEU A 6 -0.67 -10.30 10.48
N ILE A 7 -1.74 -9.94 9.77
CA ILE A 7 -2.01 -8.60 9.25
C ILE A 7 -3.32 -8.15 9.90
N GLU A 8 -3.24 -7.10 10.71
CA GLU A 8 -4.43 -6.45 11.26
C GLU A 8 -4.93 -5.42 10.24
N LEU A 9 -6.16 -5.59 9.76
CA LEU A 9 -6.80 -4.68 8.81
C LEU A 9 -7.49 -3.54 9.58
N THR A 10 -6.68 -2.66 10.16
CA THR A 10 -7.18 -1.51 10.92
C THR A 10 -7.90 -0.54 10.00
N GLY A 11 -9.21 -0.31 10.24
CA GLY A 11 -10.03 0.63 9.47
C GLY A 11 -11.19 -0.02 8.71
N LEU A 12 -11.22 -1.35 8.62
CA LEU A 12 -12.38 -2.09 8.14
C LEU A 12 -13.41 -2.27 9.26
N ASN A 13 -14.70 -2.17 8.91
CA ASN A 13 -15.76 -2.52 9.85
C ASN A 13 -15.83 -4.05 10.02
N VAL A 14 -16.37 -4.53 11.15
CA VAL A 14 -16.54 -5.97 11.45
C VAL A 14 -17.65 -6.60 10.60
N ASP A 15 -18.41 -5.79 9.87
CA ASP A 15 -19.46 -6.20 8.93
C ASP A 15 -18.89 -6.78 7.62
N TRP A 16 -19.78 -7.10 6.69
CA TRP A 16 -19.42 -7.57 5.35
C TRP A 16 -18.83 -6.42 4.53
N GLU A 17 -17.50 -6.28 4.59
CA GLU A 17 -16.75 -5.43 3.66
C GLU A 17 -16.60 -6.13 2.31
N GLU A 18 -16.55 -5.34 1.23
CA GLU A 18 -16.29 -5.88 -0.10
C GLU A 18 -14.90 -6.55 -0.14
N ILE A 19 -14.82 -7.70 -0.82
CA ILE A 19 -13.56 -8.46 -0.93
C ILE A 19 -12.45 -7.60 -1.53
N ASP A 20 -12.80 -6.72 -2.47
CA ASP A 20 -11.84 -5.82 -3.09
C ASP A 20 -11.22 -4.84 -2.09
N THR A 21 -12.05 -4.19 -1.28
CA THR A 21 -11.61 -3.34 -0.16
C THR A 21 -10.72 -4.11 0.81
N MET A 22 -11.07 -5.34 1.17
CA MET A 22 -10.22 -6.17 2.04
C MET A 22 -8.85 -6.47 1.42
N MET A 23 -8.79 -6.78 0.13
CA MET A 23 -7.52 -7.00 -0.59
C MET A 23 -6.68 -5.73 -0.63
N LEU A 24 -7.31 -4.58 -0.88
CA LEU A 24 -6.65 -3.28 -0.89
C LEU A 24 -6.00 -2.98 0.46
N TYR A 25 -6.80 -3.03 1.54
CA TYR A 25 -6.31 -2.82 2.90
C TYR A 25 -5.17 -3.79 3.25
N ALA A 26 -5.29 -5.07 2.93
CA ALA A 26 -4.25 -6.05 3.23
C ALA A 26 -2.92 -5.72 2.53
N CYS A 27 -2.98 -5.39 1.23
CA CYS A 27 -1.79 -5.05 0.47
C CYS A 27 -1.13 -3.76 0.95
N PHE A 28 -1.92 -2.71 1.20
CA PHE A 28 -1.38 -1.41 1.61
C PHE A 28 -0.98 -1.36 3.09
N SER A 29 -1.56 -2.21 3.96
CA SER A 29 -1.03 -2.42 5.31
C SER A 29 0.38 -3.04 5.29
N LEU A 30 0.69 -3.89 4.30
CA LEU A 30 2.05 -4.41 4.13
C LEU A 30 3.02 -3.32 3.68
N LEU A 31 2.60 -2.45 2.75
CA LEU A 31 3.38 -1.29 2.34
C LEU A 31 3.63 -0.35 3.53
N GLU A 32 2.61 -0.03 4.31
CA GLU A 32 2.71 0.86 5.47
C GLU A 32 3.68 0.31 6.52
N ARG A 33 3.61 -1.00 6.81
CA ARG A 33 4.57 -1.67 7.68
C ARG A 33 6.00 -1.59 7.14
N PHE A 34 6.20 -1.83 5.84
CA PHE A 34 7.51 -1.71 5.22
C PHE A 34 8.08 -0.29 5.37
N VAL A 35 7.28 0.73 5.06
CA VAL A 35 7.67 2.15 5.16
C VAL A 35 8.07 2.50 6.60
N GLN A 36 7.34 2.00 7.59
CA GLN A 36 7.59 2.28 9.00
C GLN A 36 8.78 1.50 9.58
N GLU A 37 8.89 0.21 9.27
CA GLU A 37 9.82 -0.70 9.96
C GLU A 37 11.11 -0.98 9.16
N GLU A 38 11.10 -0.88 7.82
CA GLU A 38 12.17 -1.44 6.98
C GLU A 38 12.77 -0.45 5.98
N MET A 39 12.04 0.57 5.54
CA MET A 39 12.49 1.51 4.51
C MET A 39 13.81 2.22 4.84
N HIS A 40 14.06 2.48 6.13
CA HIS A 40 15.28 3.13 6.62
C HIS A 40 16.51 2.20 6.62
N LEU A 41 16.33 0.90 6.45
CA LEU A 41 17.41 -0.09 6.38
C LEU A 41 18.00 -0.21 4.97
N THR A 42 17.28 0.29 3.96
CA THR A 42 17.68 0.20 2.54
C THR A 42 18.35 1.51 2.10
N ASP A 43 19.52 1.40 1.46
CA ASP A 43 20.14 2.55 0.78
C ASP A 43 19.54 2.72 -0.61
N TRP A 44 18.69 3.74 -0.75
CA TRP A 44 17.94 4.02 -1.97
C TRP A 44 18.69 4.91 -2.96
N GLU A 45 19.78 5.54 -2.53
CA GLU A 45 20.53 6.52 -3.36
C GLU A 45 21.62 5.87 -4.20
N VAL A 46 21.76 4.54 -4.12
CA VAL A 46 22.81 3.76 -4.79
C VAL A 46 22.59 3.70 -6.31
N SER A 47 21.34 3.73 -6.78
CA SER A 47 21.04 3.65 -8.21
C SER A 47 19.81 4.44 -8.60
N VAL A 48 19.79 4.91 -9.86
CA VAL A 48 18.61 5.58 -10.46
C VAL A 48 17.37 4.71 -10.34
N LYS A 49 17.52 3.38 -10.47
CA LYS A 49 16.41 2.44 -10.34
C LYS A 49 15.87 2.41 -8.91
N GLN A 50 16.73 2.37 -7.89
CA GLN A 50 16.29 2.43 -6.49
C GLN A 50 15.65 3.77 -6.13
N GLN A 51 16.17 4.88 -6.65
CA GLN A 51 15.53 6.19 -6.47
C GLN A 51 14.13 6.24 -7.09
N GLN A 52 13.94 5.65 -8.27
CA GLN A 52 12.63 5.52 -8.91
C GLN A 52 11.67 4.67 -8.07
N ILE A 53 12.15 3.56 -7.53
CA ILE A 53 11.33 2.68 -6.68
C ILE A 53 10.97 3.37 -5.35
N LYS A 54 11.91 4.06 -4.73
CA LYS A 54 11.65 4.85 -3.51
C LYS A 54 10.57 5.89 -3.77
N LYS A 55 10.68 6.62 -4.87
CA LYS A 55 9.65 7.59 -5.27
C LYS A 55 8.29 6.92 -5.44
N GLU A 56 8.25 5.76 -6.07
CA GLU A 56 7.00 4.99 -6.24
C GLU A 56 6.40 4.54 -4.90
N ILE A 57 7.24 4.12 -3.95
CA ILE A 57 6.83 3.78 -2.58
C ILE A 57 6.25 5.00 -1.87
N ASP A 58 6.92 6.15 -1.97
CA ASP A 58 6.47 7.41 -1.37
C ASP A 58 5.12 7.87 -1.96
N ASP A 59 4.97 7.79 -3.29
CA ASP A 59 3.74 8.14 -4.01
C ASP A 59 2.58 7.21 -3.60
N LEU A 60 2.81 5.89 -3.54
CA LEU A 60 1.80 4.91 -3.10
C LEU A 60 1.42 5.06 -1.62
N SER A 61 2.40 5.35 -0.76
CA SER A 61 2.17 5.60 0.67
C SER A 61 1.37 6.89 0.89
N ALA A 62 1.68 7.95 0.14
CA ALA A 62 0.93 9.20 0.18
C ALA A 62 -0.52 9.00 -0.30
N TRP A 63 -0.71 8.29 -1.41
CA TRP A 63 -2.03 7.93 -1.91
C TRP A 63 -2.84 7.14 -0.88
N TRP A 64 -2.25 6.10 -0.28
CA TRP A 64 -2.93 5.28 0.73
C TRP A 64 -3.40 6.10 1.93
N ASN A 65 -2.57 7.04 2.40
CA ASN A 65 -2.94 7.93 3.49
C ASN A 65 -4.11 8.87 3.12
N GLN A 66 -4.20 9.29 1.87
CA GLN A 66 -5.36 10.06 1.38
C GLN A 66 -6.60 9.18 1.25
N ARG A 67 -6.46 7.99 0.66
CA ARG A 67 -7.53 7.01 0.45
C ARG A 67 -8.21 6.56 1.75
N LYS A 68 -7.44 6.42 2.84
CA LYS A 68 -7.96 6.12 4.19
C LYS A 68 -8.82 7.24 4.77
N LEU A 69 -8.56 8.50 4.38
CA LEU A 69 -9.26 9.68 4.87
C LEU A 69 -10.44 10.09 3.98
N ALA A 70 -10.44 9.64 2.72
CA ALA A 70 -11.55 9.84 1.81
C ALA A 70 -12.78 9.08 2.33
N HIS A 71 -13.76 9.83 2.82
CA HIS A 71 -15.12 9.32 2.95
C HIS A 71 -15.71 9.13 1.54
N GLN A 72 -16.66 8.21 1.39
CA GLN A 72 -17.21 7.62 0.15
C GLN A 72 -17.87 8.61 -0.85
N ASP A 73 -17.29 9.78 -1.08
CA ASP A 73 -17.84 10.87 -1.90
C ASP A 73 -17.48 10.74 -3.39
N LEU A 74 -16.67 9.74 -3.77
CA LEU A 74 -16.36 9.41 -5.17
C LEU A 74 -17.38 8.42 -5.74
N GLU A 75 -17.66 8.51 -7.05
CA GLU A 75 -18.47 7.51 -7.75
C GLU A 75 -17.78 6.13 -7.62
N GLU A 76 -18.55 5.10 -7.25
CA GLU A 76 -18.03 3.76 -6.93
C GLU A 76 -17.14 3.19 -8.06
N GLU A 77 -17.47 3.46 -9.33
CA GLU A 77 -16.68 3.00 -10.48
C GLU A 77 -15.32 3.69 -10.60
N GLU A 78 -15.23 5.00 -10.36
CA GLU A 78 -13.97 5.75 -10.42
C GLU A 78 -13.05 5.31 -9.28
N GLN A 79 -13.62 5.11 -8.09
CA GLN A 79 -12.86 4.62 -6.93
C GLN A 79 -12.29 3.22 -7.17
N GLN A 80 -13.09 2.30 -7.73
CA GLN A 80 -12.64 0.95 -8.05
C GLN A 80 -11.52 0.93 -9.11
N GLN A 81 -11.60 1.79 -10.12
CA GLN A 81 -10.56 1.91 -11.13
C GLN A 81 -9.25 2.41 -10.53
N GLU A 82 -9.31 3.45 -9.69
CA GLU A 82 -8.15 3.99 -9.01
C GLU A 82 -7.52 2.96 -8.05
N ASP A 83 -8.34 2.30 -7.23
CA ASP A 83 -7.90 1.26 -6.30
C ASP A 83 -7.19 0.11 -7.04
N THR A 84 -7.74 -0.30 -8.19
CA THR A 84 -7.13 -1.31 -9.07
C THR A 84 -5.77 -0.84 -9.61
N GLU A 85 -5.68 0.40 -10.09
CA GLU A 85 -4.43 0.94 -10.62
C GLU A 85 -3.33 0.96 -9.55
N MET A 86 -3.66 1.41 -8.34
CA MET A 86 -2.69 1.51 -7.24
C MET A 86 -2.25 0.13 -6.75
N LEU A 87 -3.14 -0.86 -6.74
CA LEU A 87 -2.76 -2.26 -6.49
C LEU A 87 -1.80 -2.81 -7.55
N LEU A 88 -2.04 -2.53 -8.83
CA LEU A 88 -1.15 -2.96 -9.91
C LEU A 88 0.24 -2.32 -9.77
N ARG A 89 0.30 -1.02 -9.44
CA ARG A 89 1.56 -0.31 -9.17
C ARG A 89 2.32 -0.93 -8.01
N LEU A 90 1.66 -1.19 -6.88
CA LEU A 90 2.25 -1.87 -5.72
C LEU A 90 2.80 -3.27 -6.08
N ILE A 91 2.04 -4.04 -6.86
CA ILE A 91 2.46 -5.36 -7.34
C ILE A 91 3.74 -5.29 -8.17
N GLN A 92 3.92 -4.26 -8.99
CA GLN A 92 5.11 -4.10 -9.83
C GLN A 92 6.39 -3.87 -9.01
N ILE A 93 6.28 -3.22 -7.85
CA ILE A 93 7.42 -2.93 -6.98
C ILE A 93 7.60 -3.91 -5.82
N ARG A 94 6.67 -4.86 -5.62
CA ARG A 94 6.65 -5.76 -4.44
C ARG A 94 7.96 -6.47 -4.14
N THR A 95 8.75 -6.80 -5.16
CA THR A 95 10.04 -7.50 -4.99
C THR A 95 11.10 -6.65 -4.28
N TYR A 96 10.87 -5.34 -4.18
CA TYR A 96 11.73 -4.39 -3.49
C TYR A 96 11.28 -4.08 -2.06
N LEU A 97 10.11 -4.58 -1.65
CA LEU A 97 9.56 -4.35 -0.31
C LEU A 97 9.98 -5.41 0.72
N TRP A 98 10.59 -6.52 0.32
CA TRP A 98 10.87 -7.65 1.20
C TRP A 98 12.26 -8.25 1.02
N SER A 99 13.26 -7.42 0.70
CA SER A 99 14.66 -7.84 0.49
C SER A 99 15.53 -7.64 1.72
#